data_AF-A0A0Q9N5V0-F1
#
_entry.id   AF-A0A0Q9N5V0-F1
#
_cell.length_a   1.000
_cell.length_b   1.000
_cell.length_c   1.000
_cell.angle_alpha   90.00
_cell.angle_beta   90.00
_cell.angle_gamma   90.00
#
_symmetry.space_group_name_H-M   'P 1'
#
loop_
_entity.id
_entity.type
_entity.pdbx_description
1 polymer ?
#
loop_
_entity_poly.entity_id
_entity_poly.type
_entity_poly.pdbx_seq_one_letter_code
_entity_poly.pdbx_strand_id
1 'polypeptide(L)'
;MEIQSPIQIKDILILMYDDLITTNPGLITNYMNVISYYNTDPTAIQYAAPNPAYGANRVWKALIVAGQGIIMKSSAKLEASRDALNQVMDYVIKGDGFYEDGSFLQHGTIAYTGGYGANLLPDVSNLLYWLNGSQWEYTYANYSNVFKWIYDSYEPVIYKGLMMDMVRGREIASSSTQGRVIGNKVMGGILRLAQIAPLRMRRE
;
A
#
# COMPACT_ATOMS: atom_id res chain seq x y z
N MET A 1 -11.97 -6.72 -10.63
CA MET A 1 -11.17 -7.93 -10.31
C MET A 1 -9.67 -7.68 -10.17
N GLU A 2 -9.18 -6.43 -10.24
CA GLU A 2 -7.72 -6.19 -10.26
C GLU A 2 -7.07 -6.02 -8.88
N ILE A 3 -7.85 -5.65 -7.85
CA ILE A 3 -7.30 -5.32 -6.53
C ILE A 3 -7.69 -6.36 -5.49
N GLN A 4 -8.97 -6.40 -5.11
CA GLN A 4 -9.41 -7.18 -3.94
C GLN A 4 -9.14 -8.69 -4.08
N SER A 5 -9.58 -9.31 -5.17
CA SER A 5 -9.40 -10.76 -5.37
C SER A 5 -7.92 -11.14 -5.53
N PRO A 6 -7.10 -10.42 -6.32
CA PRO A 6 -5.66 -10.68 -6.39
C PRO A 6 -4.93 -10.59 -5.05
N ILE A 7 -5.25 -9.62 -4.18
CA ILE A 7 -4.66 -9.53 -2.84
C ILE A 7 -4.92 -10.83 -2.06
N GLN A 8 -6.17 -11.25 -1.99
CA GLN A 8 -6.57 -12.44 -1.23
C GLN A 8 -5.97 -13.73 -1.80
N ILE A 9 -6.02 -13.91 -3.12
CA ILE A 9 -5.44 -15.09 -3.79
C ILE A 9 -3.93 -15.14 -3.56
N LYS A 10 -3.23 -14.02 -3.72
CA LYS A 10 -1.79 -13.92 -3.50
C LYS A 10 -1.42 -14.26 -2.05
N ASP A 11 -2.16 -13.76 -1.06
CA ASP A 11 -1.90 -14.07 0.35
C ASP A 11 -2.11 -15.57 0.65
N ILE A 12 -3.18 -16.18 0.13
CA ILE A 12 -3.44 -17.63 0.27
C ILE A 12 -2.30 -18.43 -0.36
N LEU A 13 -1.87 -18.07 -1.57
CA LEU A 13 -0.79 -18.78 -2.27
C LEU A 13 0.56 -18.65 -1.56
N ILE A 14 0.85 -17.51 -0.92
CA ILE A 14 2.07 -17.35 -0.12
C ILE A 14 2.01 -18.25 1.12
N LEU A 15 0.88 -18.25 1.84
CA LEU A 15 0.72 -19.05 3.05
C LEU A 15 0.77 -20.56 2.78
N MET A 16 0.29 -20.99 1.62
CA MET A 16 0.26 -22.40 1.21
C MET A 16 1.40 -22.80 0.27
N TYR A 17 2.41 -21.94 0.07
CA TYR A 17 3.38 -22.11 -1.01
C TYR A 17 4.13 -23.44 -0.95
N ASP A 18 4.63 -23.82 0.23
CA ASP A 18 5.45 -25.03 0.40
C ASP A 18 4.66 -26.32 0.16
N ASP A 19 3.38 -26.32 0.53
CA ASP A 19 2.47 -27.44 0.26
C ASP A 19 2.09 -27.48 -1.22
N LEU A 20 1.71 -26.34 -1.81
CA LEU A 20 1.21 -26.28 -3.18
C LEU A 20 2.31 -26.53 -4.20
N ILE A 21 3.54 -26.07 -3.96
CA ILE A 21 4.64 -26.27 -4.91
C ILE A 21 5.00 -27.75 -5.07
N THR A 22 4.75 -28.56 -4.03
CA THR A 22 5.00 -30.02 -4.06
C THR A 22 3.77 -30.81 -4.50
N THR A 23 2.57 -30.44 -4.03
CA THR A 23 1.34 -31.22 -4.27
C THR A 23 0.60 -30.82 -5.54
N ASN A 24 0.60 -29.54 -5.91
CA ASN A 24 -0.12 -29.03 -7.08
C ASN A 24 0.49 -27.71 -7.60
N PRO A 25 1.72 -27.74 -8.15
CA PRO A 25 2.39 -26.53 -8.63
C PRO A 25 1.63 -25.84 -9.78
N GLY A 26 0.82 -26.60 -10.54
CA GLY A 26 -0.05 -26.05 -11.58
C GLY A 26 -1.05 -25.03 -11.04
N LEU A 27 -1.50 -25.17 -9.79
CA LEU A 27 -2.42 -24.23 -9.16
C LEU A 27 -1.78 -22.85 -8.96
N ILE A 28 -0.52 -22.82 -8.51
CA ILE A 28 0.25 -21.57 -8.36
C ILE A 28 0.37 -20.89 -9.73
N THR A 29 0.79 -21.63 -10.75
CA THR A 29 0.96 -21.10 -12.11
C THR A 29 -0.35 -20.55 -12.67
N ASN A 30 -1.45 -21.27 -12.55
CA ASN A 30 -2.75 -20.85 -13.10
C ASN A 30 -3.25 -19.54 -12.47
N TYR A 31 -3.20 -19.43 -11.13
CA TYR A 31 -3.62 -18.21 -10.46
C TYR A 31 -2.67 -17.05 -10.72
N MET A 32 -1.36 -17.28 -10.78
CA MET A 32 -0.39 -16.25 -11.12
C MET A 32 -0.56 -15.74 -12.56
N ASN A 33 -0.93 -16.60 -13.51
CA ASN A 33 -1.25 -16.20 -14.88
C ASN A 33 -2.47 -15.27 -14.92
N VAL A 34 -3.55 -15.62 -14.21
CA VAL A 34 -4.76 -14.78 -14.15
C VAL A 34 -4.46 -13.43 -13.49
N ILE A 35 -3.74 -13.43 -12.36
CA ILE A 35 -3.39 -12.18 -11.69
C ILE A 35 -2.48 -11.33 -12.58
N SER A 36 -1.51 -11.94 -13.27
CA SER A 36 -0.59 -11.26 -14.18
C SER A 36 -1.29 -10.65 -15.37
N TYR A 37 -2.31 -11.30 -15.91
CA TYR A 37 -3.11 -10.76 -17.02
C TYR A 37 -3.73 -9.40 -16.69
N TYR A 38 -4.17 -9.19 -15.44
CA TYR A 38 -4.80 -7.94 -14.98
C TYR A 38 -3.85 -6.99 -14.21
N ASN A 39 -2.63 -7.43 -13.91
CA ASN A 39 -1.67 -6.70 -13.07
C ASN A 39 -0.25 -6.82 -13.64
N THR A 40 -0.09 -6.44 -14.91
CA THR A 40 1.23 -6.35 -15.54
C THR A 40 2.05 -5.15 -15.07
N ASP A 41 1.38 -4.05 -14.73
CA ASP A 41 1.98 -2.77 -14.39
C ASP A 41 1.43 -2.27 -13.04
N PRO A 42 2.28 -2.08 -12.01
CA PRO A 42 1.85 -1.58 -10.70
C PRO A 42 1.42 -0.11 -10.72
N THR A 43 1.67 0.62 -11.81
CA THR A 43 1.36 2.05 -11.95
C THR A 43 0.04 2.34 -12.68
N ALA A 44 -0.67 1.31 -13.16
CA ALA A 44 -1.89 1.45 -13.95
C ALA A 44 -3.04 0.53 -13.48
N ILE A 45 -4.27 1.04 -13.53
CA ILE A 45 -5.50 0.24 -13.50
C ILE A 45 -5.84 -0.15 -14.94
N GLN A 46 -5.98 -1.44 -15.21
CA GLN A 46 -5.96 -2.01 -16.56
C GLN A 46 -7.37 -2.22 -17.18
N TYR A 47 -8.43 -1.80 -16.50
CA TYR A 47 -9.80 -2.02 -16.95
C TYR A 47 -10.17 -1.12 -18.15
N ALA A 48 -10.48 -1.75 -19.29
CA ALA A 48 -10.96 -1.17 -20.55
C ALA A 48 -10.00 -0.20 -21.28
N ALA A 49 -9.26 0.62 -20.55
CA ALA A 49 -8.12 1.41 -21.01
C ALA A 49 -7.19 1.67 -19.81
N PRO A 50 -5.85 1.55 -19.97
CA PRO A 50 -4.93 1.77 -18.86
C PRO A 50 -5.03 3.21 -18.36
N ASN A 51 -5.57 3.37 -17.14
CA ASN A 51 -5.59 4.63 -16.41
C ASN A 51 -4.51 4.59 -15.33
N PRO A 52 -3.78 5.69 -15.08
CA PRO A 52 -2.80 5.69 -14.01
C PRO A 52 -3.45 5.39 -12.66
N ALA A 53 -2.86 4.45 -11.91
CA ALA A 53 -3.22 4.20 -10.52
C ALA A 53 -2.54 5.25 -9.65
N TYR A 54 -3.27 5.98 -8.80
CA TYR A 54 -2.71 6.98 -7.89
C TYR A 54 -2.98 6.63 -6.42
N GLY A 55 -2.23 7.22 -5.50
CA GLY A 55 -2.44 7.08 -4.06
C GLY A 55 -2.54 5.61 -3.64
N ALA A 56 -3.58 5.25 -2.89
CA ALA A 56 -3.70 3.89 -2.34
C ALA A 56 -3.89 2.83 -3.44
N ASN A 57 -4.50 3.18 -4.57
CA ASN A 57 -4.65 2.26 -5.70
C ASN A 57 -3.28 1.82 -6.24
N ARG A 58 -2.30 2.74 -6.33
CA ARG A 58 -0.93 2.41 -6.75
C ARG A 58 -0.25 1.48 -5.75
N VAL A 59 -0.43 1.75 -4.45
CA VAL A 59 0.15 0.91 -3.38
C VAL A 59 -0.43 -0.51 -3.42
N TRP A 60 -1.74 -0.66 -3.64
CA TRP A 60 -2.35 -1.99 -3.78
C TRP A 60 -1.83 -2.75 -5.00
N LYS A 61 -1.71 -2.07 -6.15
CA LYS A 61 -1.14 -2.67 -7.36
C LYS A 61 0.33 -3.07 -7.14
N ALA A 62 1.12 -2.23 -6.47
CA ALA A 62 2.48 -2.55 -6.06
C ALA A 62 2.49 -3.81 -5.17
N LEU A 63 1.70 -3.88 -4.10
CA LEU A 63 1.65 -5.08 -3.23
C LEU A 63 1.27 -6.38 -3.99
N ILE A 64 0.38 -6.30 -4.96
CA ILE A 64 0.02 -7.44 -5.81
C ILE A 64 1.22 -7.87 -6.66
N VAL A 65 1.87 -6.93 -7.33
CA VAL A 65 3.03 -7.19 -8.18
C VAL A 65 4.25 -7.65 -7.35
N ALA A 66 4.44 -7.15 -6.14
CA ALA A 66 5.44 -7.65 -5.20
C ALA A 66 5.22 -9.13 -4.90
N GLY A 67 3.99 -9.53 -4.54
CA GLY A 67 3.71 -10.94 -4.26
C GLY A 67 3.86 -11.83 -5.48
N GLN A 68 3.50 -11.35 -6.68
CA GLN A 68 3.85 -12.06 -7.92
C GLN A 68 5.36 -12.27 -8.03
N GLY A 69 6.16 -11.23 -7.75
CA GLY A 69 7.61 -11.32 -7.72
C GLY A 69 8.13 -12.36 -6.73
N ILE A 70 7.55 -12.44 -5.54
CA ILE A 70 7.91 -13.41 -4.49
C ILE A 70 7.54 -14.84 -4.89
N ILE A 71 6.29 -15.06 -5.35
CA ILE A 71 5.76 -16.38 -5.69
C ILE A 71 6.47 -16.94 -6.93
N MET A 72 6.66 -16.12 -7.97
CA MET A 72 7.28 -16.52 -9.24
C MET A 72 8.80 -16.31 -9.29
N LYS A 73 9.42 -15.87 -8.19
CA LYS A 73 10.87 -15.60 -8.09
C LYS A 73 11.37 -14.61 -9.17
N SER A 74 10.63 -13.52 -9.37
CA SER A 74 10.93 -12.51 -10.40
C SER A 74 11.46 -11.21 -9.79
N SER A 75 12.75 -10.95 -9.97
CA SER A 75 13.41 -9.69 -9.56
C SER A 75 12.79 -8.48 -10.25
N ALA A 76 12.50 -8.57 -11.55
CA ALA A 76 11.91 -7.47 -12.32
C ALA A 76 10.55 -7.02 -11.76
N LYS A 77 9.73 -7.96 -11.26
CA LYS A 77 8.45 -7.61 -10.61
C LYS A 77 8.66 -6.95 -9.25
N LEU A 78 9.64 -7.40 -8.46
CA LEU A 78 9.99 -6.76 -7.19
C LEU A 78 10.51 -5.34 -7.41
N GLU A 79 11.37 -5.13 -8.41
CA GLU A 79 11.86 -3.81 -8.81
C GLU A 79 10.72 -2.90 -9.27
N ALA A 80 9.85 -3.37 -10.17
CA ALA A 80 8.70 -2.61 -10.62
C ALA A 80 7.75 -2.24 -9.47
N SER A 81 7.49 -3.18 -8.54
CA SER A 81 6.69 -2.90 -7.35
C SER A 81 7.34 -1.88 -6.42
N ARG A 82 8.65 -1.99 -6.20
CA ARG A 82 9.42 -1.07 -5.37
C ARG A 82 9.34 0.33 -5.96
N ASP A 83 9.62 0.45 -7.26
CA ASP A 83 9.74 1.73 -7.94
C ASP A 83 8.38 2.41 -8.13
N ALA A 84 7.28 1.65 -8.16
CA ALA A 84 5.93 2.21 -8.13
C ALA A 84 5.64 3.03 -6.85
N LEU A 85 6.34 2.79 -5.74
CA LEU A 85 6.19 3.61 -4.54
C LEU A 85 6.76 5.02 -4.70
N ASN A 86 7.68 5.27 -5.64
CA ASN A 86 8.36 6.57 -5.79
C ASN A 86 7.35 7.72 -5.94
N GLN A 87 6.38 7.53 -6.85
CA GLN A 87 5.33 8.52 -7.09
C GLN A 87 4.28 8.61 -5.96
N VAL A 88 4.29 7.68 -5.01
CA VAL A 88 3.47 7.78 -3.78
C VAL A 88 4.21 8.61 -2.74
N MET A 89 5.55 8.54 -2.71
CA MET A 89 6.41 9.29 -1.78
C MET A 89 6.49 10.79 -2.12
N ASP A 90 6.24 11.15 -3.38
CA ASP A 90 6.25 12.53 -3.85
C ASP A 90 5.02 13.30 -3.36
N TYR A 91 5.23 14.53 -2.89
CA TYR A 91 4.12 15.45 -2.65
C TYR A 91 3.54 15.91 -3.99
N VAL A 92 2.21 15.95 -4.07
CA VAL A 92 1.49 16.45 -5.23
C VAL A 92 1.00 17.87 -4.98
N ILE A 93 0.83 18.63 -6.07
CA ILE A 93 0.20 19.96 -6.05
C ILE A 93 -1.23 19.93 -6.61
N LYS A 94 -1.67 18.78 -7.13
CA LYS A 94 -2.99 18.56 -7.72
C LYS A 94 -3.32 17.07 -7.79
N GLY A 95 -4.58 16.74 -7.52
CA GLY A 95 -5.11 15.38 -7.63
C GLY A 95 -4.78 14.50 -6.43
N ASP A 96 -4.72 13.20 -6.68
CA ASP A 96 -4.57 12.15 -5.68
C ASP A 96 -3.13 12.08 -5.14
N GLY A 97 -2.97 12.12 -3.82
CA GLY A 97 -1.67 12.06 -3.16
C GLY A 97 -1.60 12.88 -1.87
N PHE A 98 -0.42 12.90 -1.27
CA PHE A 98 -0.10 13.76 -0.13
C PHE A 98 0.33 15.14 -0.62
N TYR A 99 -0.06 16.18 0.11
CA TYR A 99 0.32 17.57 -0.09
C TYR A 99 1.30 17.98 1.01
N GLU A 100 2.10 19.02 0.75
CA GLU A 100 3.08 19.54 1.72
C GLU A 100 2.42 20.07 3.02
N ASP A 101 1.14 20.45 2.96
CA ASP A 101 0.37 20.93 4.12
C ASP A 101 -0.21 19.80 4.99
N GLY A 102 0.12 18.54 4.69
CA GLY A 102 -0.39 17.36 5.40
C GLY A 102 -1.69 16.80 4.84
N SER A 103 -2.36 17.47 3.89
CA SER A 103 -3.57 16.95 3.26
C SER A 103 -3.28 15.68 2.47
N PHE A 104 -4.20 14.71 2.52
CA PHE A 104 -4.22 13.58 1.61
C PHE A 104 -5.53 13.53 0.85
N LEU A 105 -5.45 13.60 -0.49
CA LEU A 105 -6.59 13.50 -1.37
C LEU A 105 -6.62 12.16 -2.11
N GLN A 106 -7.82 11.66 -2.33
CA GLN A 106 -8.09 10.57 -3.27
C GLN A 106 -9.41 10.86 -4.00
N HIS A 107 -9.60 10.29 -5.19
CA HIS A 107 -10.79 10.53 -6.04
C HIS A 107 -10.84 11.99 -6.52
N GLY A 108 -9.68 12.52 -6.88
CA GLY A 108 -9.44 13.85 -7.40
C GLY A 108 -9.41 14.93 -6.32
N THR A 109 -10.45 15.00 -5.49
CA THR A 109 -10.71 16.16 -4.63
C THR A 109 -11.21 15.83 -3.23
N ILE A 110 -11.34 14.55 -2.88
CA ILE A 110 -11.92 14.15 -1.58
C ILE A 110 -10.80 14.05 -0.54
N ALA A 111 -10.94 14.76 0.58
CA ALA A 111 -10.11 14.58 1.76
C ALA A 111 -10.30 13.16 2.30
N TYR A 112 -9.27 12.32 2.19
CA TYR A 112 -9.41 10.88 2.33
C TYR A 112 -8.34 10.22 3.22
N THR A 113 -7.67 10.99 4.07
CA THR A 113 -6.62 10.50 4.98
C THR A 113 -7.10 9.33 5.83
N GLY A 114 -8.33 9.41 6.34
CA GLY A 114 -8.97 8.38 7.16
C GLY A 114 -9.74 7.30 6.38
N GLY A 115 -9.65 7.27 5.05
CA GLY A 115 -10.23 6.19 4.25
C GLY A 115 -9.21 5.55 3.32
N TYR A 116 -9.00 6.09 2.11
CA TYR A 116 -7.93 5.57 1.24
C TYR A 116 -6.55 5.71 1.89
N GLY A 117 -6.27 6.85 2.53
CA GLY A 117 -5.03 7.05 3.29
C GLY A 117 -4.86 6.04 4.44
N ALA A 118 -5.96 5.59 5.05
CA ALA A 118 -5.91 4.61 6.13
C ALA A 118 -5.62 3.17 5.67
N ASN A 119 -5.74 2.90 4.37
CA ASN A 119 -5.21 1.68 3.75
C ASN A 119 -3.78 1.90 3.27
N LEU A 120 -3.52 3.07 2.67
CA LEU A 120 -2.23 3.43 2.08
C LEU A 120 -1.07 3.27 3.06
N LEU A 121 -1.08 3.92 4.23
CA LEU A 121 0.08 3.91 5.14
C LEU A 121 0.42 2.50 5.65
N PRO A 122 -0.53 1.69 6.15
CA PRO A 122 -0.26 0.30 6.49
C PRO A 122 0.30 -0.51 5.31
N ASP A 123 -0.22 -0.33 4.11
CA ASP A 123 0.19 -1.10 2.94
C ASP A 123 1.58 -0.70 2.43
N VAL A 124 1.90 0.60 2.46
CA VAL A 124 3.26 1.10 2.25
C VAL A 124 4.20 0.53 3.31
N SER A 125 3.80 0.53 4.58
CA SER A 125 4.62 -0.04 5.67
C SER A 125 4.91 -1.52 5.46
N ASN A 126 3.94 -2.28 4.93
CA ASN A 126 4.12 -3.71 4.62
C ASN A 126 5.18 -3.89 3.54
N LEU A 127 5.04 -3.18 2.42
CA LEU A 127 5.96 -3.34 1.30
C LEU A 127 7.38 -2.89 1.66
N LEU A 128 7.52 -1.76 2.34
CA LEU A 128 8.83 -1.31 2.83
C LEU A 128 9.46 -2.33 3.79
N TYR A 129 8.66 -2.92 4.67
CA TYR A 129 9.12 -3.95 5.60
C TYR A 129 9.56 -5.22 4.86
N TRP A 130 8.83 -5.66 3.84
CA TRP A 130 9.20 -6.84 3.03
C TRP A 130 10.54 -6.66 2.32
N LEU A 131 10.83 -5.45 1.86
CA LEU A 131 12.02 -5.13 1.08
C LEU A 131 13.24 -4.75 1.95
N ASN A 132 13.02 -4.37 3.20
CA ASN A 132 14.09 -3.93 4.12
C ASN A 132 15.16 -5.02 4.31
N GLY A 133 16.43 -4.63 4.20
CA GLY A 133 17.57 -5.56 4.29
C GLY A 133 17.73 -6.54 3.12
N SER A 134 16.86 -6.50 2.11
CA SER A 134 17.01 -7.28 0.87
C SER A 134 17.79 -6.51 -0.19
N GLN A 135 18.16 -7.18 -1.29
CA GLN A 135 18.75 -6.50 -2.47
C GLN A 135 17.80 -5.49 -3.15
N TRP A 136 16.50 -5.52 -2.81
CA TRP A 136 15.48 -4.59 -3.30
C TRP A 136 15.10 -3.55 -2.24
N GLU A 137 15.94 -3.33 -1.24
CA GLU A 137 15.73 -2.29 -0.24
C GLU A 137 15.38 -0.93 -0.88
N TYR A 138 14.44 -0.23 -0.26
CA TYR A 138 13.89 1.00 -0.81
C TYR A 138 14.82 2.19 -0.56
N THR A 139 15.38 2.76 -1.63
CA THR A 139 16.40 3.83 -1.55
C THR A 139 16.02 5.11 -2.28
N TYR A 140 14.72 5.41 -2.39
CA TYR A 140 14.27 6.61 -3.09
C TYR A 140 14.55 7.90 -2.30
N ALA A 141 14.86 9.00 -3.01
CA ALA A 141 15.23 10.28 -2.39
C ALA A 141 14.17 10.80 -1.41
N ASN A 142 12.89 10.63 -1.75
CA ASN A 142 11.76 11.11 -0.94
C ASN A 142 11.25 10.07 0.07
N TYR A 143 12.00 8.98 0.32
CA TYR A 143 11.63 7.97 1.31
C TYR A 143 11.30 8.56 2.69
N SER A 144 11.97 9.64 3.10
CA SER A 144 11.70 10.30 4.38
C SER A 144 10.27 10.83 4.54
N ASN A 145 9.56 11.08 3.44
CA ASN A 145 8.21 11.65 3.48
C ASN A 145 7.22 10.72 4.16
N VAL A 146 7.38 9.39 4.05
CA VAL A 146 6.48 8.44 4.75
C VAL A 146 6.48 8.63 6.27
N PHE A 147 7.61 9.04 6.85
CA PHE A 147 7.71 9.32 8.27
C PHE A 147 7.11 10.68 8.62
N LYS A 148 7.27 11.68 7.75
CA LYS A 148 6.64 13.01 7.92
C LYS A 148 5.12 12.93 7.90
N TRP A 149 4.53 12.14 6.99
CA TRP A 149 3.08 11.95 6.92
C TRP A 149 2.47 11.50 8.25
N ILE A 150 3.22 10.76 9.08
CA ILE A 150 2.76 10.33 10.41
C ILE A 150 2.37 11.55 11.24
N TYR A 151 3.23 12.57 11.29
CA TYR A 151 3.02 13.79 12.08
C TYR A 151 2.16 14.82 11.36
N ASP A 152 2.36 14.99 10.04
CA ASP A 152 1.70 16.06 9.28
C ASP A 152 0.29 15.67 8.82
N SER A 153 0.06 14.40 8.50
CA SER A 153 -1.19 13.92 7.91
C SER A 153 -2.04 13.08 8.86
N TYR A 154 -1.43 12.17 9.62
CA TYR A 154 -2.18 11.18 10.40
C TYR A 154 -2.41 11.57 11.86
N GLU A 155 -1.39 12.04 12.56
CA GLU A 155 -1.49 12.47 13.97
C GLU A 155 -2.60 13.52 14.19
N PRO A 156 -2.73 14.59 13.36
CA PRO A 156 -3.70 15.66 13.63
C PRO A 156 -5.16 15.20 13.53
N VAL A 157 -5.41 14.08 12.84
CA VAL A 157 -6.75 13.52 12.60
C VAL A 157 -7.00 12.24 13.40
N ILE A 158 -6.10 11.86 14.31
CA ILE A 158 -6.29 10.76 15.27
C ILE A 158 -6.40 11.33 16.68
N TYR A 159 -7.58 11.23 17.27
CA TYR A 159 -7.82 11.66 18.64
C TYR A 159 -8.19 10.47 19.53
N LYS A 160 -7.38 10.19 20.56
CA LYS A 160 -7.58 9.04 21.49
C LYS A 160 -7.77 7.70 20.74
N GLY A 161 -6.98 7.48 19.69
CA GLY A 161 -7.03 6.28 18.85
C GLY A 161 -8.23 6.22 17.89
N LEU A 162 -9.06 7.26 17.83
CA LEU A 162 -10.15 7.38 16.86
C LEU A 162 -9.70 8.25 15.68
N MET A 163 -9.86 7.74 14.46
CA MET A 163 -9.75 8.52 13.23
C MET A 163 -10.98 9.43 13.06
N MET A 164 -10.78 10.74 12.93
CA MET A 164 -11.85 11.73 12.80
C MET A 164 -12.67 11.53 11.52
N ASP A 165 -14.00 11.63 11.62
CA ASP A 165 -14.93 11.29 10.53
C ASP A 165 -14.82 12.18 9.30
N MET A 166 -14.40 13.44 9.49
CA MET A 166 -14.29 14.44 8.42
C MET A 166 -13.28 14.07 7.31
N VAL A 167 -12.39 13.11 7.54
CA VAL A 167 -11.40 12.62 6.56
C VAL A 167 -11.64 11.17 6.11
N ARG A 168 -12.79 10.57 6.45
CA ARG A 168 -13.10 9.15 6.14
C ARG A 168 -13.95 8.97 4.88
N GLY A 169 -14.45 10.06 4.29
CA GLY A 169 -15.30 10.00 3.09
C GLY A 169 -16.52 9.10 3.29
N ARG A 170 -16.83 8.24 2.32
CA ARG A 170 -17.98 7.32 2.39
C ARG A 170 -17.85 6.25 3.48
N GLU A 171 -16.64 6.01 4.00
CA GLU A 171 -16.38 4.95 4.98
C GLU A 171 -17.12 5.19 6.31
N ILE A 172 -17.62 6.41 6.57
CA ILE A 172 -18.48 6.69 7.72
C ILE A 172 -19.81 5.89 7.69
N ALA A 173 -20.27 5.50 6.51
CA ALA A 173 -21.54 4.79 6.33
C ALA A 173 -21.44 3.28 6.65
N SER A 174 -20.24 2.77 6.91
CA SER A 174 -20.01 1.34 7.13
C SER A 174 -19.79 1.04 8.61
N SER A 175 -20.51 0.04 9.12
CA SER A 175 -20.37 -0.45 10.49
C SER A 175 -19.05 -1.17 10.74
N SER A 176 -18.37 -1.66 9.69
CA SER A 176 -17.10 -2.38 9.81
C SER A 176 -15.86 -1.48 9.82
N THR A 177 -16.01 -0.19 9.50
CA THR A 177 -14.89 0.76 9.38
C THR A 177 -15.05 1.97 10.29
N GLN A 178 -15.61 1.77 11.49
CA GLN A 178 -15.75 2.84 12.49
C GLN A 178 -14.42 3.50 12.86
N GLY A 179 -14.46 4.77 13.31
CA GLY A 179 -13.27 5.60 13.52
C GLY A 179 -12.17 4.96 14.38
N ARG A 180 -12.52 4.21 15.44
CA ARG A 180 -11.52 3.48 16.26
C ARG A 180 -10.88 2.30 15.52
N VAL A 181 -11.65 1.57 14.71
CA VAL A 181 -11.12 0.48 13.88
C VAL A 181 -10.08 1.03 12.92
N ILE A 182 -10.39 2.16 12.29
CA ILE A 182 -9.50 2.83 11.35
C ILE A 182 -8.28 3.44 12.04
N GLY A 183 -8.45 4.11 13.18
CA GLY A 183 -7.34 4.65 13.95
C GLY A 183 -6.34 3.56 14.36
N ASN A 184 -6.84 2.43 14.88
CA ASN A 184 -6.01 1.27 15.23
C ASN A 184 -5.27 0.69 14.02
N LYS A 185 -5.94 0.60 12.86
CA LYS A 185 -5.31 0.15 11.61
C LYS A 185 -4.12 1.03 11.22
N VAL A 186 -4.29 2.35 11.24
CA VAL A 186 -3.23 3.31 10.92
C VAL A 186 -2.08 3.21 11.93
N MET A 187 -2.38 3.15 13.23
CA MET A 187 -1.37 2.96 14.27
C MET A 187 -0.56 1.68 14.07
N GLY A 188 -1.19 0.58 13.61
CA GLY A 188 -0.47 -0.64 13.25
C GLY A 188 0.54 -0.45 12.11
N GLY A 189 0.22 0.40 11.12
CA GLY A 189 1.15 0.81 10.07
C GLY A 189 2.32 1.64 10.60
N ILE A 190 2.04 2.61 11.49
CA ILE A 190 3.05 3.45 12.16
C ILE A 190 4.03 2.58 12.95
N LEU A 191 3.53 1.64 13.75
CA LEU A 191 4.36 0.73 14.53
C LEU A 191 5.27 -0.14 13.64
N ARG A 192 4.78 -0.57 12.47
CA ARG A 192 5.61 -1.29 11.49
C ARG A 192 6.69 -0.41 10.89
N LEU A 193 6.36 0.83 10.52
CA LEU A 193 7.37 1.80 10.04
C LEU A 193 8.45 2.06 11.09
N ALA A 194 8.09 2.15 12.38
CA ALA A 194 9.05 2.36 13.45
C ALA A 194 10.11 1.24 13.55
N GLN A 195 9.79 0.01 13.15
CA GLN A 195 10.74 -1.11 13.16
C GLN A 195 11.85 -0.95 12.11
N ILE A 196 11.54 -0.31 10.98
CA ILE A 196 12.45 -0.12 9.84
C ILE A 196 12.93 1.33 9.66
N ALA A 197 12.44 2.25 10.49
CA ALA A 197 12.82 3.65 10.42
C ALA A 197 14.35 3.82 10.58
N PRO A 198 14.99 4.72 9.82
CA PRO A 198 16.38 5.09 10.07
C PRO A 198 16.56 5.56 11.53
N LEU A 199 17.71 5.28 12.15
CA LEU A 199 17.95 5.60 13.57
C LEU A 199 17.64 7.07 13.94
N ARG A 200 17.92 7.99 13.01
CA ARG A 200 17.65 9.43 13.19
C ARG A 200 16.15 9.78 13.29
N MET A 201 15.26 8.89 12.87
CA MET A 201 13.79 9.08 12.83
C MET A 201 13.03 8.29 13.90
N ARG A 202 13.73 7.57 14.80
CA ARG A 202 13.09 6.73 15.84
C ARG A 202 12.85 7.43 17.18
N ARG A 203 13.25 8.70 17.33
CA ARG A 203 13.39 9.38 18.64
C ARG A 203 12.72 10.75 18.75
N GLU A 204 11.88 11.12 17.79
CA GLU A 204 11.05 12.34 17.85
C GLU A 204 9.62 11.95 18.19
#